data_AF-M4SSK2-F1
#
_entry.id   AF-M4SSK2-F1
#
_cell.length_a   1.000
_cell.length_b   1.000
_cell.length_c   1.000
_cell.angle_alpha   90.00
_cell.angle_beta   90.00
_cell.angle_gamma   90.00
#
_symmetry.space_group_name_H-M   'P 1'
#
loop_
_entity.id
_entity.type
_entity.pdbx_description
1 polymer ?
#
loop_
_entity_poly.entity_id
_entity_poly.type
_entity_poly.pdbx_seq_one_letter_code
_entity_poly.pdbx_strand_id
1 'polypeptide(L)'
;MTISPESWQKMFFLGPEDKKWANAPADAKPPQQGWKNEWKVWLPAAQAAKKPEEDSELKDNHVLKLNEQQKLYARPHVRLQAALAFKVLKNAPQLTKEEAELTAAKLKTELRKIAYGVDKEDETTVTVAEAFGNVATANREAHCKSDNNPTKPLSVLAALSCICGKAAASDEEKVCGRHITARNTWTQASRNQNEGDMRSIGKTCGKGKPKPITSVDIRTALALVQHRIKVIGSDGFFGTVKSGTDCTGANNAAICVKLANFGSAPEVAEQALPWLGKLKEIADTLESRERKLRTRKAALAQLKQAEEAITKTIYAAGNIQQMQTTVSAVQPPEKKDGSAKECDAIQTAAECRKNGNCK
;
A
#
# COMPACT_ATOMS: atom_id res chain seq x y z
N MET A 1 26.63 -5.22 -13.35
CA MET A 1 27.93 -5.63 -12.78
C MET A 1 28.80 -6.34 -13.84
N THR A 2 28.27 -7.36 -14.52
CA THR A 2 28.96 -8.15 -15.56
C THR A 2 29.61 -7.35 -16.71
N ILE A 3 29.03 -6.21 -17.09
CA ILE A 3 29.56 -5.33 -18.16
C ILE A 3 30.47 -4.20 -17.65
N SER A 4 30.67 -4.09 -16.33
CA SER A 4 31.51 -3.06 -15.73
C SER A 4 32.98 -3.32 -16.05
N PRO A 5 33.85 -2.29 -16.07
CA PRO A 5 35.29 -2.47 -16.21
C PRO A 5 35.84 -3.42 -15.13
N GLU A 6 36.89 -4.15 -15.45
CA GLU A 6 37.54 -5.07 -14.51
C GLU A 6 38.01 -4.35 -13.23
N SER A 7 38.52 -3.13 -13.37
CA SER A 7 38.90 -2.27 -12.24
C SER A 7 37.74 -1.99 -11.27
N TRP A 8 36.53 -1.83 -11.78
CA TRP A 8 35.33 -1.66 -10.96
C TRP A 8 34.93 -2.96 -10.27
N GLN A 9 34.96 -4.09 -10.99
CA GLN A 9 34.60 -5.39 -10.42
C GLN A 9 35.59 -5.78 -9.31
N LYS A 10 36.89 -5.56 -9.52
CA LYS A 10 37.95 -5.85 -8.55
C LYS A 10 37.80 -5.12 -7.21
N MET A 11 37.11 -3.97 -7.17
CA MET A 11 36.86 -3.24 -5.90
C MET A 11 36.10 -4.07 -4.86
N PHE A 12 35.29 -5.05 -5.29
CA PHE A 12 34.46 -5.86 -4.41
C PHE A 12 35.22 -7.06 -3.80
N PHE A 13 36.44 -7.34 -4.26
CA PHE A 13 37.24 -8.51 -3.87
C PHE A 13 38.50 -8.08 -3.08
N LEU A 14 38.77 -8.73 -1.95
CA LEU A 14 39.83 -8.32 -1.03
C LEU A 14 41.14 -9.10 -1.11
N GLY A 15 41.17 -10.23 -1.83
CA GLY A 15 42.35 -11.10 -1.90
C GLY A 15 42.33 -12.10 -3.06
N PRO A 16 43.41 -12.90 -3.20
CA PRO A 16 43.58 -13.87 -4.29
C PRO A 16 42.66 -15.09 -4.17
N GLU A 17 42.03 -15.30 -3.01
CA GLU A 17 41.06 -16.38 -2.77
C GLU A 17 39.62 -15.89 -2.94
N ASP A 18 38.80 -16.65 -3.68
CA ASP A 18 37.46 -16.32 -4.18
C ASP A 18 36.37 -16.07 -3.10
N LYS A 19 36.74 -15.97 -1.81
CA LYS A 19 35.80 -15.90 -0.68
C LYS A 19 35.86 -14.59 0.13
N LYS A 20 36.88 -13.74 -0.09
CA LYS A 20 37.02 -12.50 0.69
C LYS A 20 36.41 -11.30 -0.03
N TRP A 21 35.26 -10.84 0.47
CA TRP A 21 34.46 -9.75 -0.08
C TRP A 21 34.61 -8.45 0.70
N ALA A 22 34.57 -7.31 0.01
CA ALA A 22 34.46 -6.00 0.62
C ALA A 22 33.03 -5.80 1.14
N ASN A 23 32.79 -6.09 2.43
CA ASN A 23 31.46 -6.03 3.04
C ASN A 23 30.93 -4.60 3.20
N ALA A 24 31.84 -3.62 3.26
CA ALA A 24 31.53 -2.20 3.24
C ALA A 24 32.33 -1.46 2.15
N PRO A 25 31.84 -0.28 1.69
CA PRO A 25 32.59 0.57 0.76
C PRO A 25 33.99 0.95 1.23
N ALA A 26 34.18 1.12 2.54
CA ALA A 26 35.48 1.42 3.14
C ALA A 26 36.47 0.24 3.05
N ASP A 27 35.97 -0.99 2.93
CA ASP A 27 36.80 -2.18 2.78
C ASP A 27 37.31 -2.32 1.35
N ALA A 28 36.67 -1.67 0.38
CA ALA A 28 37.02 -1.78 -1.03
C ALA A 28 38.47 -1.35 -1.31
N LYS A 29 39.02 -1.78 -2.45
CA LYS A 29 40.35 -1.37 -2.91
C LYS A 29 40.24 -0.66 -4.27
N PRO A 30 40.40 0.68 -4.34
CA PRO A 30 40.65 1.61 -3.23
C PRO A 30 39.41 1.85 -2.34
N PRO A 31 39.59 2.23 -1.05
CA PRO A 31 38.50 2.52 -0.14
C PRO A 31 37.57 3.61 -0.67
N GLN A 32 36.26 3.42 -0.53
CA GLN A 32 35.25 4.36 -1.00
C GLN A 32 34.57 5.05 0.17
N GLN A 33 34.61 6.38 0.17
CA GLN A 33 33.89 7.21 1.14
C GLN A 33 32.51 7.57 0.56
N GLY A 34 31.54 6.70 0.75
CA GLY A 34 30.19 6.87 0.20
C GLY A 34 29.55 5.54 -0.15
N TRP A 35 28.46 5.57 -0.91
CA TRP A 35 27.82 4.38 -1.51
C TRP A 35 27.26 3.33 -0.55
N LYS A 36 27.08 3.63 0.74
CA LYS A 36 26.54 2.67 1.71
C LYS A 36 25.20 2.07 1.27
N ASN A 37 24.35 2.83 0.58
CA ASN A 37 23.04 2.34 0.12
C ASN A 37 23.18 1.51 -1.17
N GLU A 38 24.04 1.96 -2.08
CA GLU A 38 24.36 1.32 -3.35
C GLU A 38 25.06 -0.01 -3.13
N TRP A 39 25.97 -0.10 -2.16
CA TRP A 39 26.72 -1.30 -1.81
C TRP A 39 25.83 -2.47 -1.42
N LYS A 40 24.69 -2.19 -0.76
CA LYS A 40 23.67 -3.20 -0.43
C LYS A 40 23.12 -3.92 -1.66
N VAL A 41 23.18 -3.29 -2.84
CA VAL A 41 22.72 -3.85 -4.11
C VAL A 41 23.90 -4.31 -4.97
N TRP A 42 25.01 -3.56 -4.97
CA TRP A 42 26.17 -3.86 -5.82
C TRP A 42 26.96 -5.07 -5.34
N LEU A 43 27.11 -5.29 -4.02
CA LEU A 43 27.86 -6.42 -3.50
C LEU A 43 27.20 -7.77 -3.85
N PRO A 44 25.88 -7.97 -3.63
CA PRO A 44 25.20 -9.17 -4.14
C PRO A 44 25.33 -9.33 -5.66
N ALA A 45 25.22 -8.24 -6.41
CA ALA A 45 25.40 -8.29 -7.87
C ALA A 45 26.84 -8.63 -8.30
N ALA A 46 27.86 -8.28 -7.50
CA ALA A 46 29.25 -8.69 -7.71
C ALA A 46 29.45 -10.18 -7.43
N GLN A 47 28.83 -10.67 -6.37
CA GLN A 47 28.83 -12.09 -6.00
C GLN A 47 28.19 -12.93 -7.12
N ALA A 48 27.01 -12.53 -7.61
CA ALA A 48 26.36 -13.18 -8.74
C ALA A 48 27.22 -13.10 -10.02
N ALA A 49 27.80 -11.94 -10.32
CA ALA A 49 28.62 -11.76 -11.53
C ALA A 49 29.94 -12.55 -11.51
N LYS A 50 30.47 -12.93 -10.34
CA LYS A 50 31.67 -13.77 -10.20
C LYS A 50 31.42 -15.22 -10.60
N LYS A 51 30.18 -15.69 -10.42
CA LYS A 51 29.73 -17.04 -10.72
C LYS A 51 28.39 -17.04 -11.47
N PRO A 52 28.37 -16.45 -12.68
CA PRO A 52 27.11 -16.23 -13.38
C PRO A 52 26.36 -17.52 -13.72
N GLU A 53 27.05 -18.65 -13.85
CA GLU A 53 26.48 -19.98 -14.08
C GLU A 53 25.71 -20.57 -12.88
N GLU A 54 25.99 -20.09 -11.66
CA GLU A 54 25.27 -20.48 -10.43
C GLU A 54 24.04 -19.59 -10.18
N ASP A 55 23.92 -18.46 -10.88
CA ASP A 55 22.85 -17.48 -10.71
C ASP A 55 21.73 -17.67 -11.75
N SER A 56 20.48 -17.75 -11.28
CA SER A 56 19.32 -18.04 -12.14
C SER A 56 18.98 -16.92 -13.14
N GLU A 57 19.36 -15.68 -12.85
CA GLU A 57 19.10 -14.53 -13.74
C GLU A 57 20.23 -14.32 -14.76
N LEU A 58 21.44 -14.80 -14.46
CA LEU A 58 22.62 -14.62 -15.31
C LEU A 58 22.98 -15.83 -16.17
N LYS A 59 22.76 -17.07 -15.72
CA LYS A 59 23.28 -18.30 -16.36
C LYS A 59 23.08 -18.36 -17.88
N ASP A 60 21.92 -17.95 -18.38
CA ASP A 60 21.58 -17.97 -19.81
C ASP A 60 21.44 -16.56 -20.42
N ASN A 61 21.86 -15.53 -19.69
CA ASN A 61 21.68 -14.15 -20.08
C ASN A 61 22.63 -13.75 -21.23
N HIS A 62 22.09 -13.08 -22.26
CA HIS A 62 22.85 -12.64 -23.44
C HIS A 62 24.03 -11.74 -23.08
N VAL A 63 24.00 -11.08 -21.92
CA VAL A 63 25.10 -10.27 -21.40
C VAL A 63 26.44 -11.01 -21.33
N LEU A 64 26.41 -12.32 -21.08
CA LEU A 64 27.61 -13.15 -20.95
C LEU A 64 28.27 -13.45 -22.29
N LYS A 65 27.54 -13.29 -23.40
CA LYS A 65 28.02 -13.52 -24.77
C LYS A 65 28.66 -12.26 -25.39
N LEU A 66 28.56 -11.11 -24.73
CA LEU A 66 29.11 -9.85 -25.24
C LEU A 66 30.63 -9.84 -25.14
N ASN A 67 31.29 -9.39 -26.22
CA ASN A 67 32.71 -9.04 -26.19
C ASN A 67 32.95 -7.65 -25.57
N GLU A 68 34.21 -7.25 -25.35
CA GLU A 68 34.54 -5.99 -24.67
C GLU A 68 34.04 -4.74 -25.41
N GLN A 69 34.06 -4.72 -26.75
CA GLN A 69 33.55 -3.60 -27.53
C GLN A 69 32.03 -3.46 -27.39
N GLN A 70 31.31 -4.59 -27.41
CA GLN A 70 29.86 -4.62 -27.21
C GLN A 70 29.48 -4.22 -25.78
N LYS A 71 30.25 -4.68 -24.77
CA LYS A 71 30.09 -4.22 -23.38
C LYS A 71 30.31 -2.72 -23.26
N LEU A 72 31.32 -2.16 -23.93
CA LEU A 72 31.61 -0.73 -23.92
C LEU A 72 30.42 0.09 -24.45
N TYR A 73 29.79 -0.38 -25.53
CA TYR A 73 28.58 0.24 -26.08
C TYR A 73 27.37 0.15 -25.14
N ALA A 74 27.11 -1.03 -24.56
CA ALA A 74 25.95 -1.22 -23.68
C ALA A 74 26.07 -0.48 -22.34
N ARG A 75 27.30 -0.34 -21.82
CA ARG A 75 27.60 0.17 -20.47
C ARG A 75 26.93 1.51 -20.11
N PRO A 76 27.02 2.60 -20.89
CA PRO A 76 26.40 3.86 -20.52
C PRO A 76 24.87 3.76 -20.39
N HIS A 77 24.22 3.06 -21.32
CA HIS A 77 22.77 2.87 -21.32
C HIS A 77 22.30 2.01 -20.14
N VAL A 78 22.96 0.88 -19.90
CA VAL A 78 22.65 0.01 -18.76
C VAL A 78 22.90 0.72 -17.44
N ARG A 79 23.99 1.50 -17.33
CA ARG A 79 24.29 2.30 -16.13
C ARG A 79 23.19 3.34 -15.87
N LEU A 80 22.71 4.04 -16.90
CA LEU A 80 21.63 5.01 -16.77
C LEU A 80 20.34 4.34 -16.26
N GLN A 81 19.93 3.24 -16.89
CA GLN A 81 18.72 2.50 -16.48
C GLN A 81 18.84 1.92 -15.06
N ALA A 82 20.01 1.37 -14.70
CA ALA A 82 20.26 0.87 -13.35
C ALA A 82 20.22 1.99 -12.30
N ALA A 83 20.73 3.19 -12.62
CA ALA A 83 20.66 4.34 -11.72
C ALA A 83 19.22 4.83 -11.52
N LEU A 84 18.41 4.85 -12.58
CA LEU A 84 16.98 5.16 -12.49
C LEU A 84 16.25 4.12 -11.65
N ALA A 85 16.46 2.83 -11.90
CA ALA A 85 15.88 1.73 -11.14
C ALA A 85 16.26 1.81 -9.65
N PHE A 86 17.52 2.10 -9.34
CA PHE A 86 17.97 2.29 -7.97
C PHE A 86 17.26 3.47 -7.28
N LYS A 87 17.07 4.60 -7.98
CA LYS A 87 16.33 5.76 -7.45
C LYS A 87 14.86 5.39 -7.18
N VAL A 88 14.24 4.63 -8.06
CA VAL A 88 12.86 4.14 -7.89
C VAL A 88 12.74 3.22 -6.68
N LEU A 89 13.64 2.25 -6.54
CA LEU A 89 13.69 1.34 -5.38
C LEU A 89 13.87 2.10 -4.06
N LYS A 90 14.81 3.05 -4.04
CA LYS A 90 15.12 3.86 -2.85
C LYS A 90 13.94 4.73 -2.42
N ASN A 91 13.20 5.27 -3.38
CA ASN A 91 12.08 6.17 -3.11
C ASN A 91 10.74 5.45 -2.95
N ALA A 92 10.68 4.14 -3.21
CA ALA A 92 9.46 3.36 -3.03
C ALA A 92 9.07 3.35 -1.53
N PRO A 93 7.83 3.75 -1.19
CA PRO A 93 7.42 3.86 0.20
C PRO A 93 7.37 2.48 0.87
N GLN A 94 7.82 2.42 2.11
CA GLN A 94 7.71 1.23 2.94
C GLN A 94 6.44 1.28 3.78
N LEU A 95 5.83 0.11 3.98
CA LEU A 95 4.74 -0.01 4.94
C LEU A 95 5.30 0.15 6.35
N THR A 96 4.56 0.82 7.23
CA THR A 96 4.82 0.76 8.67
C THR A 96 4.50 -0.64 9.19
N LYS A 97 4.90 -0.94 10.42
CA LYS A 97 4.57 -2.22 11.06
C LYS A 97 3.06 -2.40 11.15
N GLU A 98 2.34 -1.38 11.61
CA GLU A 98 0.88 -1.37 11.76
C GLU A 98 0.19 -1.59 10.41
N GLU A 99 0.66 -0.89 9.37
CA GLU A 99 0.13 -1.06 8.01
C GLU A 99 0.38 -2.47 7.50
N ALA A 100 1.56 -3.06 7.74
CA ALA A 100 1.88 -4.42 7.29
C ALA A 100 1.02 -5.47 8.03
N GLU A 101 0.84 -5.32 9.33
CA GLU A 101 0.08 -6.21 10.21
C GLU A 101 -1.43 -6.18 9.97
N LEU A 102 -1.97 -5.12 9.39
CA LEU A 102 -3.39 -5.01 9.01
C LEU A 102 -3.73 -5.89 7.78
N THR A 103 -3.61 -7.20 7.96
CA THR A 103 -4.00 -8.23 7.01
C THR A 103 -5.52 -8.38 6.94
N ALA A 104 -6.05 -9.10 5.96
CA ALA A 104 -7.48 -9.39 5.86
C ALA A 104 -8.03 -10.11 7.11
N ALA A 105 -7.26 -11.05 7.68
CA ALA A 105 -7.61 -11.74 8.90
C ALA A 105 -7.66 -10.78 10.10
N LYS A 106 -6.64 -9.94 10.25
CA LYS A 106 -6.59 -8.93 11.32
C LYS A 106 -7.73 -7.92 11.19
N LEU A 107 -7.99 -7.42 9.98
CA LEU A 107 -9.11 -6.52 9.71
C LEU A 107 -10.45 -7.16 10.09
N LYS A 108 -10.67 -8.43 9.73
CA LYS A 108 -11.89 -9.17 10.10
C LYS A 108 -12.04 -9.26 11.63
N THR A 109 -10.98 -9.62 12.35
CA THR A 109 -10.96 -9.67 13.81
C THR A 109 -11.27 -8.30 14.42
N GLU A 110 -10.64 -7.22 13.94
CA GLU A 110 -10.90 -5.87 14.47
C GLU A 110 -12.34 -5.40 14.19
N LEU A 111 -12.88 -5.70 13.00
CA LEU A 111 -14.28 -5.39 12.68
C LEU A 111 -15.28 -6.17 13.53
N ARG A 112 -14.98 -7.44 13.87
CA ARG A 112 -15.80 -8.22 14.81
C ARG A 112 -15.78 -7.62 16.21
N LYS A 113 -14.60 -7.20 16.70
CA LYS A 113 -14.47 -6.50 17.97
C LYS A 113 -15.23 -5.16 17.98
N ILE A 114 -15.20 -4.41 16.89
CA ILE A 114 -16.01 -3.19 16.73
C ILE A 114 -17.51 -3.53 16.79
N ALA A 115 -17.93 -4.59 16.11
CA ALA A 115 -19.34 -4.98 16.04
C ALA A 115 -19.88 -5.49 17.38
N TYR A 116 -19.10 -6.33 18.08
CA TYR A 116 -19.57 -7.15 19.20
C TYR A 116 -18.83 -6.91 20.52
N GLY A 117 -17.75 -6.13 20.52
CA GLY A 117 -16.85 -5.95 21.66
C GLY A 117 -15.81 -7.07 21.81
N VAL A 118 -15.96 -8.16 21.05
CA VAL A 118 -15.12 -9.36 21.09
C VAL A 118 -14.98 -9.97 19.68
N ASP A 119 -13.95 -10.78 19.43
CA ASP A 119 -13.78 -11.51 18.16
C ASP A 119 -14.71 -12.74 18.10
N LYS A 120 -16.00 -12.49 17.92
CA LYS A 120 -17.02 -13.52 17.66
C LYS A 120 -17.49 -13.46 16.22
N GLU A 121 -17.84 -14.63 15.68
CA GLU A 121 -18.26 -14.73 14.28
C GLU A 121 -19.56 -14.00 14.00
N ASP A 122 -20.48 -14.07 14.95
CA ASP A 122 -21.81 -13.47 14.90
C ASP A 122 -22.28 -13.09 16.31
N GLU A 123 -23.47 -12.49 16.37
CA GLU A 123 -24.09 -12.00 17.59
C GLU A 123 -24.58 -13.11 18.54
N THR A 124 -24.73 -14.36 18.09
CA THR A 124 -25.54 -15.39 18.77
C THR A 124 -25.04 -15.78 20.16
N THR A 125 -23.76 -15.56 20.44
CA THR A 125 -23.12 -15.89 21.72
C THR A 125 -22.56 -14.66 22.44
N VAL A 126 -22.78 -13.45 21.91
CA VAL A 126 -22.25 -12.22 22.51
C VAL A 126 -22.93 -11.94 23.85
N THR A 127 -22.16 -11.69 24.90
CA THR A 127 -22.66 -11.36 26.24
C THR A 127 -22.80 -9.84 26.40
N VAL A 128 -23.63 -9.40 27.34
CA VAL A 128 -23.77 -7.95 27.60
C VAL A 128 -22.44 -7.36 28.09
N ALA A 129 -21.67 -8.13 28.88
CA ALA A 129 -20.35 -7.71 29.35
C ALA A 129 -19.33 -7.53 28.22
N GLU A 130 -19.38 -8.36 27.18
CA GLU A 130 -18.53 -8.17 25.99
C GLU A 130 -18.95 -6.91 25.22
N ALA A 131 -20.26 -6.69 25.03
CA ALA A 131 -20.76 -5.58 24.23
C ALA A 131 -20.64 -4.20 24.93
N PHE A 132 -20.84 -4.14 26.25
CA PHE A 132 -20.90 -2.92 27.08
C PHE A 132 -19.73 -2.75 28.07
N GLY A 133 -18.92 -3.79 28.31
CA GLY A 133 -17.83 -3.75 29.29
C GLY A 133 -18.27 -4.11 30.70
N ASN A 134 -17.90 -3.30 31.70
CA ASN A 134 -18.32 -3.57 33.08
C ASN A 134 -19.82 -3.31 33.20
N VAL A 135 -20.55 -4.31 33.68
CA VAL A 135 -22.02 -4.35 33.71
C VAL A 135 -22.59 -4.30 35.13
N ALA A 136 -21.74 -4.20 36.15
CA ALA A 136 -22.15 -4.44 37.54
C ALA A 136 -22.94 -3.30 38.19
N THR A 137 -22.93 -2.07 37.65
CA THR A 137 -23.30 -0.88 38.45
C THR A 137 -24.07 0.23 37.74
N ALA A 138 -24.37 0.13 36.44
CA ALA A 138 -24.96 1.23 35.67
C ALA A 138 -26.43 1.00 35.30
N ASN A 139 -27.23 2.07 35.26
CA ASN A 139 -28.54 2.05 34.63
C ASN A 139 -28.41 2.26 33.10
N ARG A 140 -29.52 2.20 32.37
CA ARG A 140 -29.50 2.36 30.90
C ARG A 140 -28.90 3.69 30.44
N GLU A 141 -29.24 4.79 31.10
CA GLU A 141 -28.68 6.12 30.79
C GLU A 141 -27.14 6.10 30.87
N ALA A 142 -26.61 5.54 31.96
CA ALA A 142 -25.19 5.38 32.18
C ALA A 142 -24.55 4.55 31.06
N HIS A 143 -25.16 3.44 30.65
CA HIS A 143 -24.68 2.59 29.54
C HIS A 143 -24.77 3.23 28.16
N CYS A 144 -25.60 4.25 27.99
CA CYS A 144 -25.93 4.86 26.70
C CYS A 144 -25.35 6.26 26.51
N LYS A 145 -24.17 6.52 27.11
CA LYS A 145 -23.38 7.74 26.90
C LYS A 145 -21.89 7.46 26.72
N SER A 146 -21.19 8.30 25.95
CA SER A 146 -19.81 8.08 25.53
C SER A 146 -18.74 8.30 26.61
N ASP A 147 -19.05 9.14 27.60
CA ASP A 147 -18.12 9.63 28.63
C ASP A 147 -18.14 8.81 29.92
N ASN A 148 -18.97 7.77 30.01
CA ASN A 148 -19.15 7.00 31.23
C ASN A 148 -18.27 5.74 31.30
N ASN A 149 -16.98 5.93 31.57
CA ASN A 149 -16.06 4.82 31.78
C ASN A 149 -16.30 4.18 33.17
N PRO A 150 -16.48 2.85 33.33
CA PRO A 150 -16.32 1.76 32.35
C PRO A 150 -17.61 1.19 31.72
N THR A 151 -18.73 1.87 31.87
CA THR A 151 -20.08 1.43 31.52
C THR A 151 -20.61 2.25 30.35
N LYS A 152 -20.06 2.05 29.15
CA LYS A 152 -20.41 2.79 27.92
C LYS A 152 -20.58 1.81 26.75
N PRO A 153 -21.23 2.17 25.63
CA PRO A 153 -21.44 1.23 24.55
C PRO A 153 -20.12 1.02 23.80
N LEU A 154 -19.40 -0.06 24.14
CA LEU A 154 -18.07 -0.38 23.57
C LEU A 154 -18.16 -0.84 22.12
N SER A 155 -19.30 -1.39 21.72
CA SER A 155 -19.54 -2.02 20.43
C SER A 155 -20.75 -1.45 19.69
N VAL A 156 -20.84 -1.72 18.39
CA VAL A 156 -22.02 -1.39 17.59
C VAL A 156 -23.27 -2.08 18.14
N LEU A 157 -23.18 -3.34 18.57
CA LEU A 157 -24.30 -4.07 19.15
C LEU A 157 -24.83 -3.42 20.45
N ALA A 158 -23.93 -2.90 21.28
CA ALA A 158 -24.32 -2.14 22.48
C ALA A 158 -24.99 -0.81 22.13
N ALA A 159 -24.44 -0.06 21.17
CA ALA A 159 -25.04 1.19 20.69
C ALA A 159 -26.43 0.95 20.09
N LEU A 160 -26.61 -0.11 19.30
CA LEU A 160 -27.92 -0.52 18.80
C LEU A 160 -28.86 -0.93 19.94
N SER A 161 -28.37 -1.57 20.99
CA SER A 161 -29.19 -1.92 22.15
C SER A 161 -29.67 -0.69 22.93
N CYS A 162 -28.87 0.38 22.99
CA CYS A 162 -29.28 1.66 23.54
C CYS A 162 -30.44 2.32 22.79
N ILE A 163 -30.47 2.15 21.46
CA ILE A 163 -31.49 2.75 20.59
C ILE A 163 -32.70 1.83 20.45
N CYS A 164 -32.50 0.53 20.26
CA CYS A 164 -33.54 -0.43 19.89
C CYS A 164 -34.09 -1.23 21.07
N GLY A 165 -33.41 -1.20 22.23
CA GLY A 165 -33.81 -1.96 23.40
C GLY A 165 -35.11 -1.45 24.02
N LYS A 166 -35.98 -2.38 24.43
CA LYS A 166 -37.23 -2.09 25.15
C LYS A 166 -36.92 -1.48 26.53
N ALA A 167 -37.35 -0.24 26.77
CA ALA A 167 -37.17 0.45 28.06
C ALA A 167 -38.30 0.12 29.05
N ALA A 168 -38.06 0.32 30.35
CA ALA A 168 -39.12 0.28 31.36
C ALA A 168 -39.80 1.64 31.54
N ALA A 169 -41.12 1.59 31.63
CA ALA A 169 -42.06 2.70 31.73
C ALA A 169 -42.18 3.53 30.44
N SER A 170 -43.41 3.60 29.90
CA SER A 170 -43.85 4.32 28.69
C SER A 170 -43.57 3.69 27.31
N ASP A 171 -43.04 2.45 27.27
CA ASP A 171 -43.24 1.41 26.23
C ASP A 171 -43.19 1.78 24.73
N GLU A 172 -42.19 2.55 24.29
CA GLU A 172 -41.78 2.50 22.88
C GLU A 172 -41.04 1.17 22.63
N GLU A 173 -41.80 0.11 22.37
CA GLU A 173 -41.27 -1.14 21.85
C GLU A 173 -41.10 -1.04 20.32
N LYS A 174 -40.17 -1.83 19.78
CA LYS A 174 -40.01 -1.98 18.31
C LYS A 174 -39.65 -0.70 17.57
N VAL A 175 -39.01 0.27 18.23
CA VAL A 175 -38.54 1.54 17.64
C VAL A 175 -37.63 1.36 16.42
N CYS A 176 -36.85 0.29 16.38
CA CYS A 176 -35.99 -0.05 15.24
C CYS A 176 -36.65 -1.03 14.25
N GLY A 177 -37.87 -1.48 14.51
CA GLY A 177 -38.61 -2.39 13.64
C GLY A 177 -39.55 -3.32 14.38
N ARG A 178 -40.76 -3.48 13.83
CA ARG A 178 -41.82 -4.35 14.39
C ARG A 178 -41.47 -5.84 14.46
N HIS A 179 -40.47 -6.27 13.70
CA HIS A 179 -40.00 -7.66 13.64
C HIS A 179 -39.01 -8.00 14.77
N ILE A 180 -38.51 -7.01 15.52
CA ILE A 180 -37.61 -7.24 16.65
C ILE A 180 -38.41 -7.86 17.80
N THR A 181 -37.97 -9.03 18.26
CA THR A 181 -38.53 -9.66 19.44
C THR A 181 -37.81 -9.13 20.68
N ALA A 182 -38.49 -8.34 21.50
CA ALA A 182 -38.00 -7.87 22.80
C ALA A 182 -38.91 -8.41 23.91
N ARG A 183 -38.51 -9.52 24.53
CA ARG A 183 -39.32 -10.21 25.55
C ARG A 183 -39.18 -9.58 26.92
N ASN A 184 -37.99 -9.04 27.21
CA ASN A 184 -37.67 -8.48 28.51
C ASN A 184 -37.59 -6.96 28.41
N THR A 185 -37.85 -6.33 29.53
CA THR A 185 -37.77 -4.89 29.68
C THR A 185 -36.43 -4.53 30.31
N TRP A 186 -35.68 -3.61 29.71
CA TRP A 186 -34.51 -3.02 30.34
C TRP A 186 -34.97 -1.97 31.36
N THR A 187 -35.15 -2.42 32.59
CA THR A 187 -35.59 -1.61 33.74
C THR A 187 -34.42 -0.92 34.44
N GLN A 188 -34.71 0.12 35.23
CA GLN A 188 -33.72 0.72 36.15
C GLN A 188 -33.23 -0.29 37.21
N ALA A 189 -34.08 -1.24 37.63
CA ALA A 189 -33.72 -2.29 38.58
C ALA A 189 -32.82 -3.37 37.95
N SER A 190 -33.03 -3.68 36.67
CA SER A 190 -32.13 -4.52 35.88
C SER A 190 -30.95 -3.69 35.42
N ARG A 191 -29.81 -3.84 36.07
CA ARG A 191 -28.57 -3.12 35.74
C ARG A 191 -28.10 -3.31 34.29
N ASN A 192 -28.65 -4.29 33.57
CA ASN A 192 -28.21 -4.68 32.24
C ASN A 192 -29.36 -5.00 31.30
N GLN A 193 -29.10 -4.79 30.01
CA GLN A 193 -29.91 -5.32 28.93
C GLN A 193 -29.96 -6.86 28.99
N ASN A 194 -31.07 -7.46 28.58
CA ASN A 194 -31.16 -8.91 28.42
C ASN A 194 -30.32 -9.37 27.22
N GLU A 195 -29.50 -10.41 27.40
CA GLU A 195 -28.65 -10.94 26.33
C GLU A 195 -29.46 -11.43 25.12
N GLY A 196 -30.56 -12.16 25.35
CA GLY A 196 -31.41 -12.67 24.28
C GLY A 196 -32.02 -11.55 23.43
N ASP A 197 -32.48 -10.48 24.06
CA ASP A 197 -33.05 -9.32 23.37
C ASP A 197 -31.96 -8.51 22.63
N MET A 198 -30.79 -8.31 23.24
CA MET A 198 -29.62 -7.71 22.56
C MET A 198 -29.23 -8.49 21.30
N ARG A 199 -29.14 -9.82 21.41
CA ARG A 199 -28.83 -10.68 20.26
C ARG A 199 -29.92 -10.63 19.21
N SER A 200 -31.20 -10.54 19.61
CA SER A 200 -32.32 -10.37 18.67
C SER A 200 -32.23 -9.05 17.90
N ILE A 201 -31.70 -7.99 18.49
CA ILE A 201 -31.43 -6.73 17.79
C ILE A 201 -30.32 -6.95 16.74
N GLY A 202 -29.22 -7.58 17.13
CA GLY A 202 -28.11 -7.89 16.21
C GLY A 202 -28.53 -8.71 15.00
N LYS A 203 -29.44 -9.68 15.18
CA LYS A 203 -30.00 -10.52 14.10
C LYS A 203 -30.75 -9.75 13.00
N THR A 204 -31.16 -8.52 13.26
CA THR A 204 -31.83 -7.68 12.26
C THR A 204 -30.87 -7.05 11.26
N CYS A 205 -29.58 -7.04 11.57
CA CYS A 205 -28.56 -6.55 10.66
C CYS A 205 -28.40 -7.49 9.46
N GLY A 206 -28.67 -6.98 8.26
CA GLY A 206 -28.50 -7.73 7.02
C GLY A 206 -27.04 -8.13 6.78
N LYS A 207 -26.82 -9.33 6.23
CA LYS A 207 -25.48 -9.77 5.83
C LYS A 207 -25.06 -9.07 4.54
N GLY A 208 -23.91 -8.40 4.57
CA GLY A 208 -23.30 -7.83 3.37
C GLY A 208 -22.78 -8.92 2.42
N LYS A 209 -22.58 -8.57 1.15
CA LYS A 209 -21.88 -9.44 0.20
C LYS A 209 -20.38 -9.47 0.51
N PRO A 210 -19.71 -10.63 0.43
CA PRO A 210 -18.26 -10.70 0.58
C PRO A 210 -17.58 -9.82 -0.45
N LYS A 211 -16.75 -8.87 0.01
CA LYS A 211 -15.89 -8.04 -0.82
C LYS A 211 -14.65 -7.61 -0.06
N PRO A 212 -13.56 -7.24 -0.75
CA PRO A 212 -12.48 -6.50 -0.12
C PRO A 212 -13.02 -5.20 0.49
N ILE A 213 -12.71 -4.98 1.76
CA ILE A 213 -13.05 -3.73 2.46
C ILE A 213 -11.91 -2.73 2.22
N THR A 214 -12.30 -1.52 1.82
CA THR A 214 -11.39 -0.40 1.56
C THR A 214 -11.52 0.68 2.63
N SER A 215 -10.57 1.61 2.66
CA SER A 215 -10.67 2.83 3.47
C SER A 215 -11.96 3.61 3.16
N VAL A 216 -12.35 3.72 1.89
CA VAL A 216 -13.55 4.41 1.43
C VAL A 216 -14.83 3.78 1.99
N ASP A 217 -14.89 2.44 2.05
CA ASP A 217 -16.05 1.74 2.61
C ASP A 217 -16.28 2.10 4.08
N ILE A 218 -15.20 2.11 4.88
CA ILE A 218 -15.28 2.45 6.30
C ILE A 218 -15.60 3.93 6.51
N ARG A 219 -14.98 4.83 5.73
CA ARG A 219 -15.27 6.26 5.77
C ARG A 219 -16.73 6.56 5.41
N THR A 220 -17.27 5.87 4.42
CA THR A 220 -18.67 6.01 4.04
C THR A 220 -19.59 5.58 5.18
N ALA A 221 -19.29 4.45 5.83
CA ALA A 221 -20.06 3.99 6.99
C ALA A 221 -19.99 4.98 8.17
N LEU A 222 -18.80 5.51 8.48
CA LEU A 222 -18.60 6.54 9.50
C LEU A 222 -19.41 7.80 9.19
N ALA A 223 -19.33 8.32 7.97
CA ALA A 223 -20.08 9.50 7.55
C ALA A 223 -21.59 9.30 7.69
N LEU A 224 -22.10 8.11 7.33
CA LEU A 224 -23.52 7.78 7.50
C LEU A 224 -23.95 7.82 8.97
N VAL A 225 -23.10 7.35 9.91
CA VAL A 225 -23.38 7.47 11.35
C VAL A 225 -23.36 8.94 11.77
N GLN A 226 -22.29 9.67 11.41
CA GLN A 226 -22.11 11.07 11.77
C GLN A 226 -23.28 11.94 11.33
N HIS A 227 -23.79 11.74 10.12
CA HIS A 227 -24.96 12.47 9.61
C HIS A 227 -26.27 12.19 10.37
N ARG A 228 -26.32 11.09 11.13
CA ARG A 228 -27.46 10.73 11.98
C ARG A 228 -27.33 11.28 13.40
N ILE A 229 -26.18 11.81 13.79
CA ILE A 229 -25.99 12.47 15.08
C ILE A 229 -26.61 13.86 15.03
N LYS A 230 -27.47 14.18 15.99
CA LYS A 230 -28.09 15.49 16.15
C LYS A 230 -27.45 16.23 17.33
N VAL A 231 -27.10 17.49 17.13
CA VAL A 231 -26.56 18.34 18.20
C VAL A 231 -27.72 19.00 18.93
N ILE A 232 -27.76 18.84 20.25
CA ILE A 232 -28.72 19.49 21.13
C ILE A 232 -27.93 20.03 22.33
N GLY A 233 -27.92 21.36 22.51
CA GLY A 233 -27.01 21.99 23.44
C GLY A 233 -25.54 21.76 23.03
N SER A 234 -24.71 21.33 23.96
CA SER A 234 -23.29 20.97 23.71
C SER A 234 -23.09 19.52 23.25
N ASP A 235 -24.11 18.68 23.34
CA ASP A 235 -23.99 17.23 23.18
C ASP A 235 -24.55 16.75 21.84
N GLY A 236 -24.06 15.58 21.41
CA GLY A 236 -24.51 14.89 20.22
C GLY A 236 -25.39 13.70 20.60
N PHE A 237 -26.41 13.41 19.79
CA PHE A 237 -27.35 12.33 20.05
C PHE A 237 -27.51 11.47 18.81
N PHE A 238 -27.13 10.21 18.91
CA PHE A 238 -27.43 9.21 17.89
C PHE A 238 -28.72 8.48 18.28
N GLY A 239 -29.83 8.84 17.63
CA GLY A 239 -31.16 8.37 17.98
C GLY A 239 -32.16 9.54 18.03
N THR A 240 -33.24 9.38 18.79
CA THR A 240 -34.31 10.37 18.89
C THR A 240 -34.34 10.97 20.29
N VAL A 241 -34.48 12.30 20.37
CA VAL A 241 -34.63 13.06 21.61
C VAL A 241 -35.96 13.80 21.54
N LYS A 242 -36.82 13.63 22.54
CA LYS A 242 -38.10 14.34 22.65
C LYS A 242 -38.05 15.43 23.72
N SER A 243 -37.58 15.09 24.91
CA SER A 243 -37.35 16.03 26.01
C SER A 243 -36.24 15.53 26.92
N GLY A 244 -35.55 16.44 27.60
CA GLY A 244 -34.34 16.11 28.37
C GLY A 244 -33.18 15.67 27.48
N THR A 245 -32.11 15.16 28.11
CA THR A 245 -30.87 14.73 27.42
C THR A 245 -30.41 13.34 27.81
N ASP A 246 -31.20 12.62 28.60
CA ASP A 246 -30.79 11.35 29.19
C ASP A 246 -31.33 10.22 28.34
N CYS A 247 -30.44 9.36 27.83
CA CYS A 247 -30.79 8.24 26.97
C CYS A 247 -31.37 7.07 27.79
N THR A 248 -32.49 7.33 28.45
CA THR A 248 -33.19 6.38 29.33
C THR A 248 -34.01 5.35 28.54
N GLY A 249 -34.29 5.62 27.26
CA GLY A 249 -35.17 4.82 26.42
C GLY A 249 -36.66 5.14 26.56
N ALA A 250 -37.04 6.09 27.41
CA ALA A 250 -38.44 6.48 27.60
C ALA A 250 -38.97 7.32 26.42
N ASN A 251 -40.24 7.13 26.07
CA ASN A 251 -40.87 7.79 24.92
C ASN A 251 -41.07 9.31 25.11
N ASN A 252 -40.98 9.77 26.36
CA ASN A 252 -41.07 11.15 26.81
C ASN A 252 -39.70 11.73 27.18
N ALA A 253 -38.62 10.99 26.97
CA ALA A 253 -37.26 11.44 27.22
C ALA A 253 -36.43 11.33 25.93
N ALA A 254 -35.44 10.45 25.89
CA ALA A 254 -34.63 10.18 24.72
C ALA A 254 -34.32 8.68 24.55
N ILE A 255 -34.30 8.25 23.29
CA ILE A 255 -33.96 6.91 22.83
C ILE A 255 -32.72 7.04 21.94
N CYS A 256 -31.54 6.94 22.55
CA CYS A 256 -30.30 7.39 21.93
C CYS A 256 -29.04 6.74 22.49
N VAL A 257 -27.92 7.04 21.83
CA VAL A 257 -26.59 7.11 22.45
C VAL A 257 -26.19 8.58 22.53
N LYS A 258 -25.81 9.05 23.71
CA LYS A 258 -25.31 10.41 23.96
C LYS A 258 -23.81 10.49 23.75
N LEU A 259 -23.36 11.48 22.99
CA LEU A 259 -21.97 11.85 22.77
C LEU A 259 -21.71 13.18 23.48
N ALA A 260 -21.07 13.13 24.65
CA ALA A 260 -20.80 14.32 25.45
C ALA A 260 -19.86 15.29 24.70
N ASN A 261 -20.17 16.59 24.75
CA ASN A 261 -19.39 17.67 24.14
C ASN A 261 -19.20 17.56 22.62
N PHE A 262 -20.04 16.81 21.91
CA PHE A 262 -19.91 16.64 20.46
C PHE A 262 -20.03 17.97 19.69
N GLY A 263 -20.83 18.93 20.18
CA GLY A 263 -21.02 20.22 19.51
C GLY A 263 -19.77 21.10 19.52
N SER A 264 -18.89 20.95 20.52
CA SER A 264 -17.65 21.73 20.64
C SER A 264 -16.40 20.94 20.25
N ALA A 265 -16.41 19.61 20.43
CA ALA A 265 -15.27 18.74 20.17
C ALA A 265 -15.71 17.39 19.57
N PRO A 266 -16.23 17.38 18.32
CA PRO A 266 -16.83 16.18 17.71
C PRO A 266 -15.84 15.02 17.60
N GLU A 267 -14.58 15.29 17.23
CA GLU A 267 -13.56 14.23 17.11
C GLU A 267 -13.25 13.54 18.44
N VAL A 268 -13.19 14.31 19.53
CA VAL A 268 -12.95 13.78 20.89
C VAL A 268 -14.16 12.96 21.35
N ALA A 269 -15.37 13.47 21.10
CA ALA A 269 -16.61 12.79 21.46
C ALA A 269 -16.79 11.46 20.70
N GLU A 270 -16.40 11.41 19.41
CA GLU A 270 -16.39 10.18 18.62
C GLU A 270 -15.35 9.17 19.12
N GLN A 271 -14.13 9.63 19.43
CA GLN A 271 -13.09 8.77 20.01
C GLN A 271 -13.48 8.21 21.37
N ALA A 272 -14.31 8.94 22.14
CA ALA A 272 -14.83 8.46 23.40
C ALA A 272 -15.75 7.24 23.24
N LEU A 273 -16.37 7.04 22.07
CA LEU A 273 -17.06 5.79 21.69
C LEU A 273 -16.06 4.81 21.03
N PRO A 274 -15.64 3.72 21.70
CA PRO A 274 -14.52 2.90 21.24
C PRO A 274 -14.69 2.33 19.83
N TRP A 275 -15.91 1.91 19.47
CA TRP A 275 -16.20 1.37 18.14
C TRP A 275 -16.08 2.42 17.02
N LEU A 276 -16.44 3.70 17.27
CA LEU A 276 -16.26 4.79 16.31
C LEU A 276 -14.79 5.18 16.17
N GLY A 277 -14.11 5.40 17.31
CA GLY A 277 -12.68 5.69 17.32
C GLY A 277 -11.87 4.61 16.59
N LYS A 278 -12.16 3.34 16.86
CA LYS A 278 -11.44 2.23 16.23
C LYS A 278 -11.70 2.12 14.73
N LEU A 279 -12.93 2.37 14.26
CA LEU A 279 -13.22 2.43 12.83
C LEU A 279 -12.44 3.55 12.14
N LYS A 280 -12.29 4.73 12.77
CA LYS A 280 -11.50 5.84 12.25
C LYS A 280 -10.02 5.45 12.11
N GLU A 281 -9.43 4.85 13.14
CA GLU A 281 -8.03 4.36 13.12
C GLU A 281 -7.78 3.34 12.00
N ILE A 282 -8.71 2.39 11.81
CA ILE A 282 -8.62 1.38 10.75
C ILE A 282 -8.71 2.06 9.38
N ALA A 283 -9.62 3.02 9.22
CA ALA A 283 -9.75 3.78 7.98
C ALA A 283 -8.46 4.55 7.63
N ASP A 284 -7.86 5.23 8.62
CA ASP A 284 -6.58 5.95 8.46
C ASP A 284 -5.45 5.00 8.03
N THR A 285 -5.36 3.84 8.69
CA THR A 285 -4.34 2.82 8.41
C THR A 285 -4.53 2.22 7.01
N LEU A 286 -5.76 1.86 6.64
CA LEU A 286 -6.08 1.35 5.30
C LEU A 286 -5.78 2.39 4.22
N GLU A 287 -6.15 3.65 4.44
CA GLU A 287 -5.95 4.72 3.45
C GLU A 287 -4.45 4.94 3.20
N SER A 288 -3.64 4.97 4.25
CA SER A 288 -2.18 5.06 4.13
C SER A 288 -1.60 3.85 3.40
N ARG A 289 -2.01 2.63 3.79
CA ARG A 289 -1.57 1.38 3.15
C ARG A 289 -1.93 1.36 1.66
N GLU A 290 -3.17 1.69 1.30
CA GLU A 290 -3.65 1.74 -0.08
C GLU A 290 -2.85 2.74 -0.92
N ARG A 291 -2.58 3.95 -0.39
CA ARG A 291 -1.73 4.95 -1.06
C ARG A 291 -0.33 4.41 -1.33
N LYS A 292 0.33 3.82 -0.33
CA LYS A 292 1.68 3.26 -0.48
C LYS A 292 1.71 2.09 -1.46
N LEU A 293 0.70 1.21 -1.44
CA LEU A 293 0.59 0.10 -2.39
C LEU A 293 0.41 0.58 -3.83
N ARG A 294 -0.38 1.64 -4.07
CA ARG A 294 -0.49 2.27 -5.40
C ARG A 294 0.86 2.77 -5.89
N THR A 295 1.60 3.49 -5.04
CA THR A 295 2.94 3.99 -5.39
C THR A 295 3.94 2.86 -5.64
N ARG A 296 3.92 1.80 -4.82
CA ARG A 296 4.77 0.61 -5.03
C ARG A 296 4.44 -0.11 -6.33
N LYS A 297 3.17 -0.21 -6.72
CA LYS A 297 2.75 -0.78 -8.00
C LYS A 297 3.28 0.02 -9.18
N ALA A 298 3.23 1.35 -9.10
CA ALA A 298 3.81 2.24 -10.11
C ALA A 298 5.34 2.11 -10.17
N ALA A 299 6.02 2.05 -9.02
CA ALA A 299 7.46 1.81 -8.93
C ALA A 299 7.84 0.47 -9.58
N LEU A 300 7.09 -0.61 -9.31
CA LEU A 300 7.32 -1.92 -9.92
C LEU A 300 7.19 -1.87 -11.45
N ALA A 301 6.23 -1.12 -11.99
CA ALA A 301 6.09 -0.94 -13.44
C ALA A 301 7.31 -0.22 -14.05
N GLN A 302 7.83 0.81 -13.37
CA GLN A 302 9.05 1.51 -13.82
C GLN A 302 10.29 0.61 -13.75
N LEU A 303 10.41 -0.25 -12.74
CA LEU A 303 11.50 -1.22 -12.64
C LEU A 303 11.48 -2.22 -13.79
N LYS A 304 10.31 -2.75 -14.14
CA LYS A 304 10.14 -3.64 -15.30
C LYS A 304 10.52 -2.96 -16.61
N GLN A 305 10.13 -1.69 -16.79
CA GLN A 305 10.53 -0.92 -17.97
C GLN A 305 12.05 -0.72 -18.07
N ALA A 306 12.71 -0.44 -16.93
CA ALA A 306 14.17 -0.32 -16.89
C ALA A 306 14.85 -1.65 -17.23
N GLU A 307 14.35 -2.77 -16.72
CA GLU A 307 14.83 -4.12 -17.01
C GLU A 307 14.66 -4.48 -18.50
N GLU A 308 13.50 -4.20 -19.10
CA GLU A 308 13.26 -4.39 -20.52
C GLU A 308 14.20 -3.53 -21.39
N ALA A 309 14.42 -2.28 -21.01
CA ALA A 309 15.34 -1.38 -21.71
C ALA A 309 16.79 -1.87 -21.63
N ILE A 310 17.23 -2.37 -20.47
CA ILE A 310 18.53 -3.01 -20.28
C ILE A 310 18.65 -4.23 -21.21
N THR A 311 17.65 -5.10 -21.19
CA THR A 311 17.61 -6.31 -22.02
C THR A 311 17.73 -5.96 -23.50
N LYS A 312 16.95 -5.00 -24.00
CA LYS A 312 17.02 -4.52 -25.39
C LYS A 312 18.41 -3.94 -25.73
N THR A 313 19.00 -3.18 -24.83
CA THR A 313 20.34 -2.61 -25.00
C THR A 313 21.38 -3.72 -25.17
N ILE A 314 21.28 -4.78 -24.36
CA ILE A 314 22.20 -5.92 -24.40
C ILE A 314 22.07 -6.69 -25.71
N TYR A 315 20.84 -6.96 -26.19
CA TYR A 315 20.61 -7.57 -27.50
C TYR A 315 21.13 -6.71 -28.66
N ALA A 316 20.85 -5.40 -28.63
CA ALA A 316 21.35 -4.48 -29.66
C ALA A 316 22.88 -4.44 -29.69
N ALA A 317 23.53 -4.45 -28.52
CA ALA A 317 24.98 -4.50 -28.42
C ALA A 317 25.56 -5.79 -29.02
N GLY A 318 24.90 -6.93 -28.80
CA GLY A 318 25.28 -8.22 -29.41
C GLY A 318 25.29 -8.18 -30.95
N ASN A 319 24.48 -7.31 -31.56
CA ASN A 319 24.31 -7.25 -33.02
C ASN A 319 25.16 -6.17 -33.72
N ILE A 320 26.03 -5.42 -33.00
CA ILE A 320 26.80 -4.31 -33.57
C ILE A 320 27.64 -4.71 -34.81
N GLN A 321 28.16 -5.93 -34.87
CA GLN A 321 28.96 -6.41 -36.03
C GLN A 321 28.13 -6.56 -37.32
N GLN A 322 26.83 -6.89 -37.21
CA GLN A 322 25.91 -6.93 -38.36
C GLN A 322 25.53 -5.52 -38.84
N MET A 323 25.52 -4.53 -37.94
CA MET A 323 25.27 -3.12 -38.31
C MET A 323 26.48 -2.47 -38.99
N GLN A 324 27.71 -2.82 -38.62
CA GLN A 324 28.91 -2.29 -39.28
C GLN A 324 29.12 -2.87 -40.68
N THR A 325 28.81 -4.15 -40.90
CA THR A 325 28.88 -4.78 -42.24
C THR A 325 27.81 -4.26 -43.19
N THR A 326 26.62 -3.93 -42.71
CA THR A 326 25.55 -3.32 -43.53
C THR A 326 25.84 -1.86 -43.89
N VAL A 327 26.50 -1.08 -43.03
CA VAL A 327 26.94 0.28 -43.36
C VAL A 327 28.16 0.29 -44.29
N SER A 328 29.12 -0.63 -44.10
CA SER A 328 30.26 -0.78 -45.02
C SER A 328 29.84 -1.28 -46.41
N ALA A 329 28.77 -2.06 -46.53
CA ALA A 329 28.19 -2.45 -47.81
C ALA A 329 27.47 -1.30 -48.56
N VAL A 330 27.29 -0.13 -47.92
CA VAL A 330 26.68 1.08 -48.49
C VAL A 330 27.72 2.20 -48.68
N GLN A 331 29.02 1.88 -48.65
CA GLN A 331 30.03 2.85 -49.07
C GLN A 331 29.85 3.21 -50.56
N PRO A 332 29.88 4.51 -50.94
CA PRO A 332 30.02 4.90 -52.35
C PRO A 332 31.28 4.25 -52.91
N PRO A 333 31.30 3.84 -54.19
CA PRO A 333 32.43 3.12 -54.77
C PRO A 333 33.73 3.90 -54.52
N GLU A 334 34.75 3.17 -54.04
CA GLU A 334 36.10 3.69 -53.87
C GLU A 334 36.52 4.46 -55.14
N LYS A 335 36.88 5.74 -54.98
CA LYS A 335 37.56 6.48 -56.04
C LYS A 335 38.90 5.79 -56.28
N LYS A 336 39.02 5.12 -57.42
CA LYS A 336 40.31 4.64 -57.94
C LYS A 336 41.24 5.84 -58.09
N ASP A 337 42.27 5.89 -57.25
CA ASP A 337 43.31 6.91 -57.18
C ASP A 337 44.32 6.87 -58.36
N GLY A 338 43.90 6.30 -59.51
CA GLY A 338 44.70 6.20 -60.73
C GLY A 338 44.29 7.19 -61.83
N SER A 339 43.09 7.77 -61.76
CA SER A 339 42.54 8.60 -62.84
C SER A 339 43.22 9.96 -63.00
N ALA A 340 43.75 10.55 -61.91
CA ALA A 340 44.40 11.87 -61.96
C ALA A 340 45.70 11.83 -62.79
N LYS A 341 46.51 10.78 -62.65
CA LYS A 341 47.78 10.65 -63.40
C LYS A 341 47.59 10.39 -64.89
N GLU A 342 46.49 9.75 -65.29
CA GLU A 342 46.18 9.53 -66.71
C GLU A 342 45.70 10.80 -67.41
N CYS A 343 44.99 11.70 -66.70
CA CYS A 343 44.57 12.97 -67.29
C CYS A 343 45.73 13.96 -67.44
N ASP A 344 46.67 14.00 -66.48
CA ASP A 344 47.83 14.91 -66.51
C ASP A 344 48.84 14.60 -67.64
N ALA A 345 48.81 13.39 -68.19
CA ALA A 345 49.68 12.96 -69.29
C ALA A 345 49.16 13.36 -70.70
N ILE A 346 47.91 13.86 -70.80
CA ILE A 346 47.30 14.22 -72.09
C ILE A 346 47.70 15.64 -72.48
N GLN A 347 48.50 15.78 -73.54
CA GLN A 347 49.02 17.08 -73.97
C GLN A 347 48.17 17.79 -75.03
N THR A 348 47.11 17.15 -75.55
CA THR A 348 46.26 17.72 -76.60
C THR A 348 44.78 17.80 -76.20
N ALA A 349 44.15 18.93 -76.53
CA ALA A 349 42.75 19.19 -76.19
C ALA A 349 41.76 18.23 -76.88
N ALA A 350 42.15 17.61 -78.00
CA ALA A 350 41.32 16.66 -78.73
C ALA A 350 41.25 15.29 -78.03
N GLU A 351 42.32 14.86 -77.37
CA GLU A 351 42.41 13.59 -76.64
C GLU A 351 41.72 13.68 -75.27
N CYS A 352 41.84 14.82 -74.59
CA CYS A 352 41.15 15.05 -73.32
C CYS A 352 39.62 14.96 -73.49
N ARG A 353 39.07 15.55 -74.55
CA ARG A 353 37.63 15.49 -74.85
C ARG A 353 37.09 14.10 -75.18
N LYS A 354 37.94 13.16 -75.59
CA LYS A 354 37.54 11.77 -75.85
C LYS A 354 37.53 10.92 -74.58
N ASN A 355 38.29 11.32 -73.55
CA ASN A 355 38.35 10.59 -72.30
C ASN A 355 37.30 11.15 -71.32
N GLY A 356 36.10 10.55 -71.31
CA GLY A 356 34.96 11.04 -70.52
C GLY A 356 35.14 11.05 -68.99
N ASN A 357 36.29 10.58 -68.50
CA ASN A 357 36.68 10.59 -67.10
C ASN A 357 37.59 11.78 -66.73
N CYS A 358 38.12 12.51 -67.73
CA CYS A 358 38.88 13.75 -67.55
C CYS A 358 37.98 14.92 -68.00
N LYS A 359 37.67 15.85 -67.10
CA LYS A 359 36.78 16.99 -67.36
C LYS A 359 37.52 18.31 -67.37
#